data_AF-A0A496V1G5-F1
#
_entry.id   AF-A0A496V1G5-F1
#
_cell.length_a   1.000
_cell.length_b   1.000
_cell.length_c   1.000
_cell.angle_alpha   90.00
_cell.angle_beta   90.00
_cell.angle_gamma   90.00
#
_symmetry.space_group_name_H-M   'P 1'
#
loop_
_entity.id
_entity.type
_entity.pdbx_description
1 polymer ?
#
loop_
_entity_poly.entity_id
_entity_poly.type
_entity_poly.pdbx_seq_one_letter_code
_entity_poly.pdbx_strand_id
1 'polypeptide(L)'
;MLVHNIPCVTLADPNIIKLTQESIKNTFKDGQTLRELIDDLKAGRVSADDLPAIRLFEKEGRISISLDNRHLKAFQEAGVQIRTIPATEDEIANEAFKFTTTNNGTSIRVRGGGL
;
A
#
# COMPACT_ATOMS: atom_id res chain seq x y z
N MET A 1 11.34 -30.62 5.63
CA MET A 1 10.48 -30.16 4.51
C MET A 1 9.85 -28.86 4.96
N LEU A 2 10.41 -27.71 4.57
CA LEU A 2 9.85 -26.41 4.92
C LEU A 2 8.66 -26.18 3.98
N VAL A 3 7.44 -26.32 4.50
CA VAL A 3 6.24 -25.87 3.82
C VAL A 3 6.31 -24.34 3.76
N HIS A 4 6.71 -23.79 2.63
CA HIS A 4 6.57 -22.36 2.39
C HIS A 4 5.08 -22.09 2.28
N ASN A 5 4.49 -21.57 3.37
CA ASN A 5 3.15 -21.01 3.37
C ASN A 5 3.19 -19.75 2.50
N ILE A 6 3.06 -19.91 1.18
CA ILE A 6 2.98 -18.78 0.26
C ILE A 6 1.65 -18.09 0.59
N PRO A 7 1.66 -16.84 1.09
CA PRO A 7 0.43 -16.11 1.35
C PRO A 7 -0.36 -15.99 0.04
N CYS A 8 -1.67 -16.28 0.07
CA CYS A 8 -2.47 -16.21 -1.15
C CYS A 8 -2.53 -14.74 -1.62
N VAL A 9 -2.16 -14.53 -2.88
CA VAL A 9 -2.23 -13.20 -3.49
C VAL A 9 -3.64 -12.98 -4.00
N THR A 10 -4.27 -11.88 -3.60
CA THR A 10 -5.62 -11.49 -4.03
C THR A 10 -5.57 -10.17 -4.78
N LEU A 11 -6.40 -10.02 -5.82
CA LEU A 11 -6.57 -8.75 -6.52
C LEU A 11 -7.71 -7.94 -5.89
N ALA A 12 -7.47 -6.68 -5.55
CA ALA A 12 -8.43 -5.83 -4.87
C ALA A 12 -8.57 -4.45 -5.52
N ASP A 13 -9.71 -3.80 -5.30
CA ASP A 13 -9.87 -2.37 -5.56
C ASP A 13 -9.06 -1.57 -4.52
N PRO A 14 -8.11 -0.71 -4.93
CA PRO A 14 -7.30 0.05 -3.98
C PRO A 14 -8.12 1.08 -3.18
N ASN A 15 -9.31 1.49 -3.63
CA ASN A 15 -10.12 2.52 -2.98
C ASN A 15 -10.88 2.02 -1.75
N ILE A 16 -11.04 0.69 -1.59
CA ILE A 16 -11.67 0.10 -0.41
C ILE A 16 -10.67 -0.13 0.74
N ILE A 17 -9.36 0.01 0.48
CA ILE A 17 -8.28 -0.23 1.44
C ILE A 17 -7.90 1.08 2.14
N LYS A 18 -7.71 1.03 3.46
CA LYS A 18 -7.35 2.20 4.29
C LYS A 18 -5.85 2.36 4.46
N LEU A 19 -5.44 3.62 4.59
CA LEU A 19 -4.06 4.03 4.85
C LEU A 19 -3.79 4.09 6.36
N THR A 20 -2.58 3.70 6.81
CA THR A 20 -2.19 3.76 8.23
C THR A 20 -1.59 5.10 8.64
N GLN A 21 -0.99 5.82 7.69
CA GLN A 21 -0.21 7.01 7.96
C GLN A 21 -0.99 8.29 7.62
N GLU A 22 -0.78 9.34 8.39
CA GLU A 22 -1.27 10.69 8.05
C GLU A 22 -0.53 11.29 6.84
N SER A 23 0.71 10.85 6.59
CA SER A 23 1.51 11.38 5.50
C SER A 23 2.69 10.50 5.09
N ILE A 24 3.02 10.53 3.79
CA ILE A 24 4.10 9.75 3.15
C ILE A 24 5.10 10.66 2.44
N LYS A 25 6.34 10.16 2.25
CA LYS A 25 7.31 10.80 1.35
C LYS A 25 6.90 10.60 -0.11
N ASN A 26 7.24 11.55 -0.98
CA ASN A 26 7.03 11.41 -2.43
C ASN A 26 8.06 10.50 -3.13
N THR A 27 9.06 9.96 -2.42
CA THR A 27 10.09 9.09 -2.98
C THR A 27 10.10 7.71 -2.34
N PHE A 28 10.47 6.70 -3.14
CA PHE A 28 10.81 5.35 -2.74
C PHE A 28 12.29 5.25 -2.34
N LYS A 29 12.71 4.09 -1.84
CA LYS A 29 14.10 3.91 -1.33
C LYS A 29 15.14 3.92 -2.45
N ASP A 30 14.73 3.52 -3.65
CA ASP A 30 15.54 3.48 -4.88
C ASP A 30 15.61 4.83 -5.61
N GLY A 31 14.92 5.85 -5.11
CA GLY A 31 14.88 7.18 -5.70
C GLY A 31 13.72 7.42 -6.67
N GLN A 32 12.95 6.38 -7.05
CA GLN A 32 11.73 6.55 -7.84
C GLN A 32 10.75 7.43 -7.06
N THR A 33 10.04 8.30 -7.76
CA THR A 33 8.99 9.14 -7.18
C THR A 33 7.63 8.45 -7.23
N LEU A 34 6.76 8.85 -6.31
CA LEU A 34 5.37 8.42 -6.28
C LEU A 34 4.63 8.83 -7.56
N ARG A 35 4.97 10.00 -8.13
CA ARG A 35 4.38 10.48 -9.37
C ARG A 35 4.79 9.62 -10.56
N GLU A 36 6.06 9.26 -10.69
CA GLU A 36 6.54 8.38 -11.76
C GLU A 36 5.81 7.04 -11.73
N LEU A 37 5.67 6.43 -10.53
CA LEU A 37 4.94 5.18 -10.40
C LEU A 37 3.46 5.31 -10.81
N ILE A 38 2.79 6.41 -10.44
CA ILE A 38 1.40 6.68 -10.85
C ILE A 38 1.31 6.78 -12.37
N ASP A 39 2.20 7.54 -13.00
CA ASP A 39 2.20 7.76 -14.44
C ASP A 39 2.52 6.47 -15.22
N ASP A 40 3.41 5.63 -14.68
CA ASP A 40 3.75 4.31 -15.23
C ASP A 40 2.58 3.32 -15.14
N LEU A 41 1.87 3.30 -14.01
CA LEU A 41 0.65 2.49 -13.82
C LEU A 41 -0.46 2.93 -14.76
N LYS A 42 -0.72 4.25 -14.88
CA LYS A 42 -1.73 4.79 -15.81
C LYS A 42 -1.44 4.48 -17.26
N ALA A 43 -0.15 4.50 -17.63
CA ALA A 43 0.29 4.19 -18.98
C ALA A 43 0.41 2.68 -19.27
N GLY A 44 0.24 1.82 -18.25
CA GLY A 44 0.44 0.37 -18.38
C GLY A 44 1.89 -0.03 -18.62
N ARG A 45 2.87 0.84 -18.33
CA ARG A 45 4.31 0.49 -18.36
C ARG A 45 4.71 -0.40 -17.20
N VAL A 46 3.99 -0.27 -16.09
CA VAL A 46 4.07 -1.12 -14.90
C VAL A 46 2.66 -1.62 -14.61
N SER A 47 2.54 -2.90 -14.30
CA SER A 47 1.30 -3.54 -13.88
C SER A 47 1.35 -3.94 -12.40
N ALA A 48 0.22 -4.40 -11.88
CA ALA A 48 0.18 -4.97 -10.54
C ALA A 48 1.11 -6.20 -10.38
N ASP A 49 1.39 -6.90 -11.48
CA ASP A 49 2.24 -8.09 -11.48
C ASP A 49 3.74 -7.79 -11.37
N ASP A 50 4.14 -6.58 -11.75
CA ASP A 50 5.53 -6.12 -11.71
C ASP A 50 5.93 -5.58 -10.33
N LEU A 51 4.96 -5.37 -9.44
CA LEU A 51 5.15 -4.77 -8.12
C LEU A 51 4.88 -5.79 -7.00
N PRO A 52 5.59 -5.70 -5.87
CA PRO A 52 5.30 -6.55 -4.72
C PRO A 52 3.86 -6.35 -4.25
N ALA A 53 3.18 -7.44 -3.87
CA ALA A 53 1.87 -7.37 -3.26
C ALA A 53 1.94 -6.57 -1.95
N ILE A 54 0.93 -5.73 -1.69
CA ILE A 54 0.87 -4.95 -0.45
C ILE A 54 0.34 -5.79 0.69
N ARG A 55 0.84 -5.52 1.89
CA ARG A 55 0.47 -6.25 3.10
C ARG A 55 -0.71 -5.57 3.78
N LEU A 56 -1.75 -6.35 4.04
CA LEU A 56 -2.99 -5.91 4.67
C LEU A 56 -3.21 -6.61 6.01
N PHE A 57 -3.75 -5.89 6.97
CA PHE A 57 -4.29 -6.48 8.20
C PHE A 57 -5.71 -5.96 8.44
N GLU A 58 -6.49 -6.73 9.20
CA GLU A 58 -7.83 -6.32 9.62
C GLU A 58 -7.79 -5.63 10.97
N LYS A 59 -8.52 -4.52 11.08
CA LYS A 59 -8.81 -3.85 12.35
C LYS A 59 -10.31 -3.64 12.50
N GLU A 60 -10.82 -3.72 13.74
CA GLU A 60 -12.21 -3.39 14.10
C GLU A 60 -13.25 -4.10 13.20
N GLY A 61 -13.09 -5.41 13.01
CA GLY A 61 -14.14 -6.27 12.47
C GLY A 61 -14.35 -6.21 10.95
N ARG A 62 -13.31 -5.87 10.16
CA ARG A 62 -13.07 -6.13 8.71
C ARG A 62 -12.48 -4.95 7.93
N ILE A 63 -12.02 -3.89 8.59
CA ILE A 63 -11.39 -2.79 7.86
C ILE A 63 -9.99 -3.25 7.42
N SER A 64 -9.80 -3.40 6.11
CA SER A 64 -8.51 -3.72 5.50
C SER A 64 -7.61 -2.49 5.51
N ILE A 65 -6.49 -2.60 6.22
CA ILE A 65 -5.54 -1.53 6.44
C ILE A 65 -4.17 -1.92 5.89
N SER A 66 -3.53 -1.03 5.13
CA SER A 66 -2.23 -1.32 4.50
C SER A 66 -1.02 -0.87 5.33
N LEU A 67 0.02 -1.69 5.35
CA LEU A 67 1.37 -1.32 5.82
C LEU A 67 2.17 -0.53 4.77
N ASP A 68 1.79 -0.65 3.49
CA ASP A 68 2.56 -0.18 2.33
C ASP A 68 1.94 1.07 1.68
N ASN A 69 1.69 2.12 2.48
CA ASN A 69 0.92 3.32 2.11
C ASN A 69 1.33 4.00 0.78
N ARG A 70 2.62 4.02 0.42
CA ARG A 70 3.09 4.64 -0.83
C ARG A 70 2.60 3.88 -2.07
N HIS A 71 2.70 2.54 -2.05
CA HIS A 71 2.17 1.72 -3.13
C HIS A 71 0.66 1.86 -3.19
N LEU A 72 -0.04 1.72 -2.06
CA LEU A 72 -1.50 1.88 -2.03
C LEU A 72 -1.94 3.23 -2.65
N LYS A 73 -1.29 4.34 -2.27
CA LYS A 73 -1.59 5.65 -2.83
C LYS A 73 -1.36 5.72 -4.34
N ALA A 74 -0.28 5.10 -4.85
CA ALA A 74 -0.02 5.07 -6.29
C ALA A 74 -1.15 4.38 -7.06
N PHE A 75 -1.59 3.21 -6.59
CA PHE A 75 -2.68 2.45 -7.22
C PHE A 75 -4.03 3.16 -7.12
N GLN A 76 -4.33 3.81 -5.99
CA GLN A 76 -5.55 4.64 -5.83
C GLN A 76 -5.58 5.77 -6.88
N GLU A 77 -4.47 6.50 -7.04
CA GLU A 77 -4.36 7.60 -8.01
C GLU A 77 -4.34 7.12 -9.47
N ALA A 78 -3.82 5.92 -9.72
CA ALA A 78 -3.79 5.30 -11.04
C ALA A 78 -5.13 4.70 -11.46
N GLY A 79 -6.00 4.35 -10.51
CA GLY A 79 -7.27 3.66 -10.79
C GLY A 79 -7.07 2.23 -11.28
N VAL A 80 -5.99 1.57 -10.86
CA VAL A 80 -5.62 0.20 -11.26
C VAL A 80 -5.79 -0.75 -10.07
N GLN A 81 -6.24 -1.97 -10.31
CA GLN A 81 -6.34 -2.99 -9.26
C GLN A 81 -4.96 -3.33 -8.69
N ILE A 82 -4.91 -3.73 -7.41
CA ILE A 82 -3.66 -3.99 -6.69
C ILE A 82 -3.62 -5.41 -6.11
N ARG A 83 -2.43 -6.03 -6.12
CA ARG A 83 -2.18 -7.33 -5.48
C ARG A 83 -1.99 -7.15 -3.97
N THR A 84 -2.63 -8.01 -3.19
CA THR A 84 -2.62 -7.95 -1.73
C THR A 84 -2.29 -9.32 -1.12
N ILE A 85 -1.69 -9.28 0.07
CA ILE A 85 -1.43 -10.45 0.91
C ILE A 85 -1.74 -10.11 2.38
N PRO A 86 -2.12 -11.10 3.21
CA PRO A 86 -2.23 -10.88 4.65
C PRO A 86 -0.85 -10.56 5.26
N ALA A 87 -0.80 -9.53 6.10
CA ALA A 87 0.34 -9.22 6.95
C ALA A 87 0.41 -10.22 8.11
N THR A 88 1.62 -10.59 8.51
CA THR A 88 1.86 -11.39 9.71
C THR A 88 1.76 -10.53 10.99
N GLU A 89 1.52 -11.17 12.14
CA GLU A 89 1.46 -10.47 13.43
C GLU A 89 2.77 -9.72 13.74
N ASP A 90 3.91 -10.33 13.44
CA ASP A 90 5.22 -9.71 13.61
C ASP A 90 5.40 -8.47 12.73
N GLU A 91 4.95 -8.50 11.48
CA GLU A 91 4.99 -7.32 10.59
C GLU A 91 4.10 -6.20 11.12
N ILE A 92 2.90 -6.53 11.60
CA ILE A 92 1.99 -5.54 12.19
C ILE A 92 2.63 -4.91 13.43
N ALA A 93 3.20 -5.71 14.33
CA ALA A 93 3.84 -5.23 15.55
C ALA A 93 5.05 -4.33 15.24
N ASN A 94 5.91 -4.76 14.30
CA ASN A 94 7.10 -4.01 13.89
C ASN A 94 6.75 -2.68 13.19
N GLU A 95 5.58 -2.58 12.58
CA GLU A 95 5.13 -1.39 11.86
C GLU A 95 4.10 -0.53 12.62
N ALA A 96 3.69 -0.94 13.83
CA ALA A 96 2.63 -0.28 14.60
C ALA A 96 2.91 1.21 14.88
N PHE A 97 4.17 1.61 15.00
CA PHE A 97 4.57 3.02 15.17
C PHE A 97 4.17 3.92 13.98
N LYS A 98 3.81 3.34 12.83
CA LYS A 98 3.34 4.06 11.63
C LYS A 98 1.85 4.37 11.65
N PHE A 99 1.09 3.88 12.64
CA PHE A 99 -0.36 4.02 12.69
C PHE A 99 -0.74 5.41 13.23
N THR A 100 -0.55 6.43 12.39
CA THR A 100 -0.69 7.84 12.78
C THR A 100 -1.92 8.52 12.19
N THR A 101 -2.72 7.85 11.36
CA THR A 101 -3.92 8.45 10.77
C THR A 101 -4.94 8.90 11.83
N THR A 102 -5.45 10.13 11.69
CA THR A 102 -6.53 10.70 12.52
C THR A 102 -7.85 10.80 11.76
N ASN A 103 -7.88 10.39 10.48
CA ASN A 103 -9.04 10.50 9.58
C ASN A 103 -9.58 9.13 9.14
N ASN A 104 -9.38 8.10 9.97
CA ASN A 104 -9.74 6.70 9.67
C ASN A 104 -9.08 6.15 8.39
N GLY A 105 -7.89 6.65 8.03
CA GLY A 105 -7.13 6.19 6.87
C GLY A 105 -7.75 6.53 5.52
N THR A 106 -8.58 7.57 5.46
CA THR A 106 -9.32 7.97 4.25
C THR A 106 -8.51 8.83 3.30
N SER A 107 -7.52 9.57 3.81
CA SER A 107 -6.62 10.36 3.00
C SER A 107 -5.24 10.48 3.63
N ILE A 108 -4.25 10.81 2.80
CA ILE A 108 -2.85 10.92 3.21
C ILE A 108 -2.21 12.14 2.55
N ARG A 109 -1.43 12.91 3.32
CA ARG A 109 -0.66 14.04 2.77
C ARG A 109 0.67 13.56 2.20
N VAL A 110 1.03 14.01 1.00
CA VAL A 110 2.35 13.73 0.43
C VAL A 110 3.33 14.85 0.80
N ARG A 111 4.50 14.48 1.32
CA ARG A 111 5.58 15.39 1.74
C ARG A 111 6.72 15.36 0.71
N GLY A 112 7.37 16.50 0.47
CA GLY A 112 8.65 16.55 -0.26
C GLY A 112 8.56 16.74 -1.79
N GLY A 113 7.38 17.00 -2.34
CA GLY A 113 7.16 17.36 -3.73
C GLY A 113 5.70 17.19 -4.12
N GLY A 114 5.21 18.05 -5.01
CA GLY A 114 3.79 18.22 -5.30
C GLY A 114 3.10 16.95 -5.83
N LEU A 115 1.97 16.63 -5.21
CA LEU A 115 0.96 15.70 -5.70
C LEU A 115 -0.41 16.33 -5.46
#